data_AF-A0A933SA04-F1
#
_entry.id   AF-A0A933SA04-F1
#
_cell.length_a   1.000
_cell.length_b   1.000
_cell.length_c   1.000
_cell.angle_alpha   90.00
_cell.angle_beta   90.00
_cell.angle_gamma   90.00
#
_symmetry.space_group_name_H-M   'P 1'
#
loop_
_entity.id
_entity.type
_entity.pdbx_description
1 polymer ?
#
loop_
_entity_poly.entity_id
_entity_poly.type
_entity_poly.pdbx_seq_one_letter_code
_entity_poly.pdbx_strand_id
1 'polypeptide(L)'
;MAATRTGERLIRTLHVGGREKPELLADLASAGVRLNPLAEALFGDERFTTSRERVPVVSVAVTAAELGLPNGGTFDAIVARAAERGLQLCPLELAPHLRLALLDQPEGAIGRPVTEHRAPPGSLTVASAPLCDDEAVPKGFYLRRIEGELWLRGYQSWSGHVWSGEDTFVFVSGGLRRR
;
A
#
# COMPACT_ATOMS: atom_id res chain seq x y z
N MET A 1 21.71 -14.40 10.89
CA MET A 1 21.06 -14.42 9.57
C MET A 1 19.56 -14.39 9.79
N ALA A 2 18.87 -13.32 9.38
CA ALA A 2 17.42 -13.24 9.54
C ALA A 2 16.78 -14.22 8.55
N ALA A 3 16.13 -15.26 9.09
CA ALA A 3 15.30 -16.13 8.29
C ALA A 3 14.19 -15.28 7.66
N THR A 4 14.20 -15.16 6.34
CA THR A 4 13.07 -14.61 5.59
C THR A 4 11.86 -15.45 5.98
N ARG A 5 10.90 -14.85 6.70
CA ARG A 5 9.63 -15.52 6.98
C ARG A 5 8.96 -15.77 5.63
N THR A 6 8.55 -17.01 5.39
CA THR A 6 8.10 -17.50 4.09
C THR A 6 7.11 -16.54 3.42
N GLY A 7 7.46 -16.03 2.23
CA GLY A 7 6.61 -15.21 1.36
C GLY A 7 6.80 -13.67 1.46
N GLU A 8 7.47 -13.14 2.48
CA GLU A 8 7.67 -11.69 2.63
C GLU A 8 8.76 -11.18 1.67
N ARG A 9 8.44 -10.22 0.79
CA ARG A 9 9.37 -9.58 -0.14
C ARG A 9 9.68 -8.15 0.27
N LEU A 10 10.97 -7.83 0.50
CA LEU A 10 11.41 -6.45 0.68
C LEU A 10 11.07 -5.62 -0.56
N ILE A 11 10.35 -4.51 -0.36
CA ILE A 11 10.03 -3.56 -1.44
C ILE A 11 11.03 -2.41 -1.43
N ARG A 12 11.05 -1.61 -0.36
CA ARG A 12 11.98 -0.47 -0.20
C ARG A 12 12.32 -0.28 1.27
N THR A 13 13.55 0.15 1.52
CA THR A 13 13.88 0.86 2.77
C THR A 13 13.85 2.34 2.43
N LEU A 14 12.93 3.08 3.03
CA LEU A 14 12.68 4.48 2.73
C LEU A 14 12.46 5.27 4.01
N HIS A 15 12.48 6.59 3.88
CA HIS A 15 12.06 7.46 4.96
C HIS A 15 10.65 7.98 4.71
N VAL A 16 9.82 7.98 5.74
CA VAL A 16 8.42 8.45 5.73
C VAL A 16 8.31 9.67 6.62
N GLY A 17 7.53 10.67 6.21
CA GLY A 17 7.40 11.97 6.86
C GLY A 17 8.42 13.01 6.36
N GLY A 18 8.34 14.21 6.93
CA GLY A 18 9.14 15.38 6.57
C GLY A 18 8.63 16.15 5.35
N ARG A 19 7.43 15.83 4.85
CA ARG A 19 6.75 16.57 3.78
C ARG A 19 5.27 16.70 4.08
N GLU A 20 4.72 17.87 3.84
CA GLU A 20 3.30 18.14 3.91
C GLU A 20 2.59 17.64 2.63
N LYS A 21 1.27 17.48 2.70
CA LYS A 21 0.48 16.98 1.57
C LYS A 21 0.70 17.74 0.26
N PRO A 22 0.74 19.09 0.22
CA PRO A 22 0.95 19.81 -1.04
C PRO A 22 2.32 19.51 -1.65
N GLU A 23 3.35 19.33 -0.82
CA GLU A 23 4.69 18.98 -1.27
C GLU A 23 4.73 17.56 -1.84
N LEU A 24 4.05 16.61 -1.20
CA LEU A 24 3.91 15.24 -1.72
C LEU A 24 3.17 15.22 -3.06
N LEU A 25 2.09 15.99 -3.20
CA LEU A 25 1.35 16.12 -4.46
C LEU A 25 2.23 16.72 -5.56
N ALA A 26 3.01 17.76 -5.25
CA ALA A 26 3.93 18.37 -6.19
C ALA A 26 5.04 17.40 -6.63
N ASP A 27 5.64 16.67 -5.69
CA ASP A 27 6.66 15.65 -5.99
C ASP A 27 6.10 14.54 -6.89
N LEU A 28 4.89 14.04 -6.58
CA LEU A 28 4.22 13.00 -7.36
C LEU A 28 3.95 13.47 -8.79
N ALA A 29 3.45 14.70 -8.95
CA ALA A 29 3.23 15.29 -10.27
C ALA A 29 4.55 15.47 -11.04
N SER A 30 5.60 15.95 -10.38
CA SER A 30 6.93 16.11 -10.99
C SER A 30 7.55 14.77 -11.40
N ALA A 31 7.21 13.68 -10.72
CA ALA A 31 7.64 12.33 -11.05
C ALA A 31 6.75 11.64 -12.11
N GLY A 32 5.76 12.33 -12.68
CA GLY A 32 4.82 11.78 -13.66
C GLY A 32 3.84 10.75 -13.08
N VAL A 33 3.60 10.79 -11.76
CA VAL A 33 2.64 9.89 -11.11
C VAL A 33 1.23 10.44 -11.26
N ARG A 34 0.31 9.57 -11.69
CA ARG A 34 -1.12 9.86 -11.82
C ARG A 34 -1.89 9.48 -10.56
N LEU A 35 -2.86 10.31 -10.21
CA LEU A 35 -3.84 10.08 -9.16
C LEU A 35 -5.22 9.84 -9.77
N ASN A 36 -6.06 9.05 -9.09
CA ASN A 36 -7.48 8.98 -9.39
C ASN A 36 -8.29 9.85 -8.41
N PRO A 37 -9.58 10.11 -8.67
CA PRO A 37 -10.40 10.96 -7.80
C PRO A 37 -10.45 10.49 -6.33
N LEU A 38 -10.37 9.18 -6.08
CA LEU A 38 -10.32 8.64 -4.71
C LEU A 38 -9.00 8.96 -4.00
N ALA A 39 -7.87 8.98 -4.71
CA ALA A 39 -6.59 9.42 -4.15
C ALA A 39 -6.63 10.92 -3.82
N GLU A 40 -7.17 11.73 -4.74
CA GLU A 40 -7.36 13.16 -4.54
C GLU A 40 -8.26 13.45 -3.33
N ALA A 41 -9.36 12.70 -3.18
CA ALA A 41 -10.24 12.77 -2.02
C ALA A 41 -9.52 12.44 -0.70
N LEU A 42 -8.66 11.40 -0.67
CA LEU A 42 -7.84 11.09 0.50
C LEU A 42 -6.90 12.26 0.85
N PHE A 43 -6.21 12.83 -0.13
CA PHE A 43 -5.36 14.01 0.10
C PHE A 43 -6.16 15.22 0.61
N GLY A 44 -7.37 15.43 0.10
CA GLY A 44 -8.25 16.50 0.55
C GLY A 44 -8.83 16.32 1.95
N ASP A 45 -8.82 15.10 2.50
CA ASP A 45 -9.41 14.80 3.81
C ASP A 45 -8.51 15.27 4.97
N GLU A 46 -9.03 16.10 5.87
CA GLU A 46 -8.29 16.64 7.02
C GLU A 46 -7.77 15.58 7.98
N ARG A 47 -8.39 14.39 8.03
CA ARG A 47 -7.96 13.28 8.89
C ARG A 47 -6.71 12.61 8.37
N PHE A 48 -6.45 12.67 7.06
CA PHE A 48 -5.15 12.29 6.55
C PHE A 48 -4.15 13.35 7.01
N THR A 49 -3.17 12.97 7.81
CA THR A 49 -2.10 13.85 8.27
C THR A 49 -0.74 13.28 7.87
N THR A 50 0.24 14.17 7.76
CA THR A 50 1.63 13.83 7.44
C THR A 50 2.52 14.21 8.60
N SER A 51 3.52 13.39 8.91
CA SER A 51 4.48 13.66 9.97
C SER A 51 5.51 14.69 9.51
N ARG A 52 5.88 15.63 10.39
CA ARG A 52 7.06 16.48 10.19
C ARG A 52 8.36 15.74 10.49
N GLU A 53 8.31 14.73 11.35
CA GLU A 53 9.45 13.88 11.66
C GLU A 53 9.64 12.84 10.57
N ARG A 54 10.87 12.71 10.08
CA ARG A 54 11.25 11.77 9.04
C ARG A 54 11.82 10.50 9.66
N VAL A 55 11.11 9.39 9.53
CA VAL A 55 11.49 8.10 10.15
C VAL A 55 11.86 7.05 9.11
N PRO A 56 12.91 6.25 9.32
CA PRO A 56 13.23 5.14 8.43
C PRO A 56 12.23 3.99 8.61
N VAL A 57 11.73 3.46 7.50
CA VAL A 57 10.75 2.38 7.43
C VAL A 57 11.23 1.32 6.44
N VAL A 58 11.04 0.06 6.80
CA VAL A 58 11.24 -1.09 5.92
C VAL A 58 9.86 -1.57 5.45
N SER A 59 9.56 -1.36 4.17
CA SER A 59 8.31 -1.84 3.58
C SER A 59 8.48 -3.22 2.97
N VAL A 60 7.56 -4.12 3.28
CA VAL A 60 7.53 -5.49 2.77
C VAL A 60 6.20 -5.76 2.09
N ALA A 61 6.22 -6.49 0.98
CA ALA A 61 5.03 -6.95 0.29
C ALA A 61 4.80 -8.44 0.57
N VAL A 62 3.54 -8.82 0.76
CA VAL A 62 3.12 -10.20 0.97
C VAL A 62 1.71 -10.37 0.41
N THR A 63 1.44 -11.51 -0.22
CA THR A 63 0.09 -11.85 -0.69
C THR A 63 -0.79 -12.35 0.46
N ALA A 64 -2.11 -12.24 0.32
CA ALA A 64 -3.03 -12.85 1.28
C ALA A 64 -2.81 -14.37 1.40
N ALA A 65 -2.52 -15.05 0.29
CA ALA A 65 -2.17 -16.48 0.28
C ALA A 65 -0.91 -16.78 1.10
N GLU A 66 0.16 -16.00 0.94
CA GLU A 66 1.40 -16.16 1.72
C GLU A 66 1.19 -15.91 3.22
N LEU A 67 0.21 -15.07 3.59
CA LEU A 67 -0.22 -14.87 4.98
C LEU A 67 -1.03 -16.07 5.55
N GLY A 68 -1.34 -17.06 4.73
CA GLY A 68 -2.11 -18.25 5.10
C GLY A 68 -3.60 -18.14 4.77
N LEU A 69 -3.99 -17.22 3.89
CA LEU A 69 -5.35 -17.06 3.38
C LEU A 69 -5.38 -17.40 1.88
N PRO A 70 -5.24 -18.69 1.49
CA PRO A 70 -5.09 -19.08 0.08
C PRO A 70 -6.30 -18.72 -0.79
N ASN A 71 -7.50 -18.68 -0.20
CA ASN A 71 -8.73 -18.28 -0.87
C ASN A 71 -9.06 -16.79 -0.66
N GLY A 72 -8.13 -16.02 -0.08
CA GLY A 72 -8.37 -14.64 0.28
C GLY A 72 -9.04 -14.46 1.65
N GLY A 73 -9.40 -13.22 1.97
CA GLY A 73 -10.01 -12.86 3.25
C GLY A 73 -10.39 -11.38 3.33
N THR A 74 -11.09 -11.01 4.41
CA THR A 74 -11.36 -9.60 4.71
C THR A 74 -10.06 -8.87 5.06
N PHE A 75 -10.09 -7.54 4.97
CA PHE A 75 -8.94 -6.72 5.37
C PHE A 75 -8.52 -7.01 6.81
N ASP A 76 -9.47 -7.14 7.74
CA ASP A 76 -9.20 -7.46 9.14
C ASP A 76 -8.53 -8.82 9.31
N ALA A 77 -8.96 -9.84 8.57
CA ALA A 77 -8.33 -11.15 8.60
C ALA A 77 -6.88 -11.07 8.09
N ILE A 78 -6.64 -10.32 7.01
CA ILE A 78 -5.31 -10.12 6.44
C ILE A 78 -4.39 -9.40 7.43
N VAL A 79 -4.87 -8.34 8.08
CA VAL A 79 -4.13 -7.59 9.10
C VAL A 79 -3.83 -8.48 10.31
N ALA A 80 -4.78 -9.28 10.78
CA ALA A 80 -4.55 -10.21 11.88
C ALA A 80 -3.44 -11.23 11.55
N ARG A 81 -3.48 -11.84 10.36
CA ARG A 81 -2.44 -12.78 9.90
C ARG A 81 -1.08 -12.12 9.73
N ALA A 82 -1.04 -10.86 9.30
CA ALA A 82 0.18 -10.08 9.20
C ALA A 82 0.77 -9.75 10.60
N ALA A 83 -0.09 -9.38 11.55
CA ALA A 83 0.31 -9.08 12.93
C ALA A 83 0.93 -10.29 13.65
N GLU A 84 0.39 -11.50 13.44
CA GLU A 84 0.98 -12.76 13.95
C GLU A 84 2.43 -12.97 13.48
N ARG A 85 2.82 -12.36 12.35
CA ARG A 85 4.18 -12.41 11.79
C ARG A 85 5.05 -11.23 12.22
N GLY A 86 4.53 -10.32 13.05
CA GLY A 86 5.21 -9.10 13.47
C GLY A 86 5.25 -8.02 12.40
N LEU A 87 4.35 -8.07 11.42
CA LEU A 87 4.12 -7.00 10.46
C LEU A 87 3.13 -6.00 11.04
N GLN A 88 3.31 -4.73 10.73
CA GLN A 88 2.49 -3.63 11.24
C GLN A 88 1.82 -2.89 10.09
N LEU A 89 0.63 -2.33 10.37
CA LEU A 89 -0.02 -1.40 9.46
C LEU A 89 0.93 -0.23 9.14
N CYS A 90 0.87 0.21 7.89
CA CYS A 90 1.56 1.39 7.43
C CYS A 90 0.83 2.66 7.91
N PRO A 91 1.55 3.75 8.24
CA PRO A 91 0.92 5.06 8.23
C PRO A 91 0.43 5.38 6.82
N LEU A 92 -0.70 6.06 6.68
CA LEU A 92 -1.31 6.32 5.37
C LEU A 92 -0.36 7.11 4.44
N GLU A 93 0.43 8.03 4.99
CA GLU A 93 1.45 8.81 4.26
C GLU A 93 2.58 7.93 3.68
N LEU A 94 2.74 6.67 4.11
CA LEU A 94 3.71 5.77 3.52
C LEU A 94 3.46 5.59 2.02
N ALA A 95 2.21 5.59 1.58
CA ALA A 95 1.86 5.32 0.19
C ALA A 95 2.47 6.33 -0.82
N PRO A 96 2.32 7.66 -0.66
CA PRO A 96 2.98 8.61 -1.55
C PRO A 96 4.52 8.54 -1.48
N HIS A 97 5.11 8.38 -0.29
CA HIS A 97 6.56 8.21 -0.17
C HIS A 97 7.06 6.93 -0.87
N LEU A 98 6.34 5.83 -0.70
CA LEU A 98 6.65 4.55 -1.34
C LEU A 98 6.55 4.66 -2.85
N ARG A 99 5.53 5.37 -3.36
CA ARG A 99 5.36 5.56 -4.78
C ARG A 99 6.54 6.29 -5.40
N LEU A 100 6.97 7.39 -4.77
CA LEU A 100 8.15 8.17 -5.17
C LEU A 100 9.45 7.36 -5.08
N ALA A 101 9.53 6.40 -4.17
CA ALA A 101 10.68 5.50 -4.03
C ALA A 101 10.65 4.28 -4.99
N LEU A 102 9.54 4.04 -5.67
CA LEU A 102 9.29 2.86 -6.51
C LEU A 102 8.83 3.29 -7.92
N LEU A 103 9.63 4.10 -8.61
CA LEU A 103 9.32 4.55 -9.98
C LEU A 103 9.59 3.47 -11.04
N ASP A 104 10.36 2.45 -10.68
CA ASP A 104 10.74 1.29 -11.47
C ASP A 104 9.77 0.10 -11.30
N GLN A 105 8.54 0.33 -10.81
CA GLN A 105 7.53 -0.73 -10.70
C GLN A 105 7.35 -1.40 -12.07
N PRO A 106 7.41 -2.75 -12.15
CA PRO A 106 7.13 -3.44 -13.40
C PRO A 106 5.68 -3.22 -13.80
N GLU A 107 5.44 -3.22 -15.10
CA GLU A 107 4.11 -3.11 -15.69
C GLU A 107 3.22 -4.26 -15.20
N GLY A 108 2.10 -3.92 -14.57
CA GLY A 108 1.26 -4.90 -13.89
C GLY A 108 0.55 -5.87 -14.84
N ALA A 109 0.30 -5.47 -16.08
CA ALA A 109 -0.54 -6.19 -17.02
C ALA A 109 0.20 -7.03 -18.08
N ILE A 110 1.54 -7.17 -18.02
CA ILE A 110 2.25 -7.95 -19.06
C ILE A 110 1.79 -9.42 -19.01
N GLY A 111 0.97 -9.81 -19.99
CA GLY A 111 0.55 -11.18 -20.22
C GLY A 111 -0.59 -11.72 -19.35
N ARG A 112 -1.36 -10.88 -18.62
CA ARG A 112 -2.54 -11.32 -17.86
C ARG A 112 -3.83 -10.63 -18.34
N PRO A 113 -4.95 -11.37 -18.48
CA PRO A 113 -6.23 -10.77 -18.89
C PRO A 113 -6.71 -9.74 -17.86
N VAL A 114 -7.40 -8.71 -18.35
CA VAL A 114 -8.10 -7.73 -17.51
C VAL A 114 -9.13 -8.49 -16.67
N THR A 115 -8.98 -8.52 -15.35
CA THR A 115 -9.97 -9.13 -14.46
C THR A 115 -10.85 -8.06 -13.86
N GLU A 116 -12.15 -8.12 -14.15
CA GLU A 116 -13.17 -7.37 -13.42
C GLU A 116 -13.20 -7.86 -11.95
N HIS A 117 -13.43 -6.92 -11.01
CA HIS A 117 -13.63 -7.18 -9.58
C HIS A 117 -12.46 -7.78 -8.77
N ARG A 118 -11.21 -7.72 -9.27
CA ARG A 118 -10.00 -8.12 -8.51
C ARG A 118 -8.95 -7.02 -8.48
N ALA A 119 -8.07 -7.04 -7.49
CA ALA A 119 -6.92 -6.14 -7.51
C ALA A 119 -6.10 -6.43 -8.78
N PRO A 120 -5.72 -5.42 -9.54
CA PRO A 120 -5.05 -5.69 -10.80
C PRO A 120 -3.69 -6.34 -10.59
N PRO A 121 -3.23 -7.22 -11.49
CA PRO A 121 -1.94 -7.87 -11.32
C PRO A 121 -0.82 -6.82 -11.20
N GLY A 122 0.13 -7.09 -10.31
CA GLY A 122 1.24 -6.18 -10.00
C GLY A 122 0.88 -4.96 -9.12
N SER A 123 -0.39 -4.82 -8.69
CA SER A 123 -0.76 -3.79 -7.73
C SER A 123 -0.24 -4.09 -6.32
N LEU A 124 0.05 -3.04 -5.56
CA LEU A 124 0.53 -3.12 -4.18
C LEU A 124 -0.38 -2.27 -3.30
N THR A 125 -1.26 -2.89 -2.54
CA THR A 125 -2.16 -2.20 -1.61
C THR A 125 -1.42 -1.84 -0.33
N VAL A 126 -1.40 -0.58 0.05
CA VAL A 126 -0.77 -0.15 1.31
C VAL A 126 -1.73 -0.46 2.46
N ALA A 127 -1.39 -1.46 3.28
CA ALA A 127 -2.21 -1.85 4.41
C ALA A 127 -2.10 -0.76 5.49
N SER A 128 -3.10 0.11 5.56
CA SER A 128 -3.19 1.23 6.49
C SER A 128 -4.56 1.22 7.16
N ALA A 129 -4.67 1.84 8.32
CA ALA A 129 -5.98 2.04 8.95
C ALA A 129 -6.82 3.00 8.09
N PRO A 130 -8.13 2.73 7.92
CA PRO A 130 -9.00 3.67 7.22
C PRO A 130 -9.14 4.98 8.01
N LEU A 131 -9.44 6.08 7.32
CA LEU A 131 -9.66 7.37 7.97
C LEU A 131 -10.90 7.37 8.88
N CYS A 132 -11.92 6.59 8.52
CA CYS A 132 -13.14 6.37 9.30
C CYS A 132 -13.94 5.15 8.76
N ASP A 133 -15.03 4.82 9.45
CA ASP A 133 -15.87 3.67 9.10
C ASP A 133 -16.78 3.92 7.89
N ASP A 134 -17.06 5.19 7.55
CA ASP A 134 -17.92 5.57 6.40
C ASP A 134 -17.41 4.98 5.06
N GLU A 135 -18.22 4.12 4.44
CA GLU A 135 -17.89 3.42 3.19
C GLU A 135 -17.75 4.36 1.98
N ALA A 136 -18.35 5.55 2.04
CA ALA A 136 -18.18 6.57 1.00
C ALA A 136 -16.78 7.20 1.05
N VAL A 137 -16.09 7.14 2.20
CA VAL A 137 -14.72 7.63 2.34
C VAL A 137 -13.75 6.56 1.82
N PRO A 138 -12.81 6.91 0.92
CA PRO A 138 -11.81 5.95 0.46
C PRO A 138 -11.01 5.38 1.63
N LYS A 139 -10.68 4.08 1.56
CA LYS A 139 -10.10 3.34 2.68
C LYS A 139 -8.58 3.33 2.72
N GLY A 140 -7.94 3.68 1.61
CA GLY A 140 -6.48 3.74 1.55
C GLY A 140 -5.97 3.85 0.11
N PHE A 141 -4.66 3.64 -0.04
CA PHE A 141 -3.98 3.74 -1.31
C PHE A 141 -3.45 2.40 -1.82
N TYR A 142 -3.34 2.28 -3.13
CA TYR A 142 -2.55 1.24 -3.79
C TYR A 142 -1.71 1.80 -4.94
N LEU A 143 -0.59 1.13 -5.19
CA LEU A 143 0.39 1.46 -6.21
C LEU A 143 0.19 0.53 -7.41
N ARG A 144 0.19 1.08 -8.62
CA ARG A 144 0.13 0.27 -9.84
C ARG A 144 0.89 0.96 -10.97
N ARG A 145 1.43 0.16 -11.90
CA ARG A 145 1.80 0.63 -13.23
C ARG A 145 0.88 -0.02 -14.26
N ILE A 146 0.24 0.79 -15.09
CA ILE A 146 -0.61 0.33 -16.18
C ILE A 146 -0.39 1.19 -17.42
N GLU A 147 -0.24 0.58 -18.58
CA GLU A 147 -0.07 1.29 -19.87
C GLU A 147 1.14 2.24 -19.85
N GLY A 148 2.22 1.82 -19.16
CA GLY A 148 3.43 2.64 -19.00
C GLY A 148 3.33 3.72 -17.92
N GLU A 149 2.12 4.05 -17.45
CA GLU A 149 1.84 5.10 -16.47
C GLU A 149 1.97 4.60 -15.03
N LEU A 150 2.62 5.40 -14.18
CA LEU A 150 2.70 5.15 -12.74
C LEU A 150 1.51 5.76 -12.03
N TRP A 151 0.84 4.97 -11.19
CA TRP A 151 -0.33 5.39 -10.45
C TRP A 151 -0.14 5.23 -8.94
N LEU A 152 -0.68 6.21 -8.21
CA LEU A 152 -1.06 6.12 -6.81
C LEU A 152 -2.58 6.32 -6.73
N ARG A 153 -3.32 5.25 -6.45
CA ARG A 153 -4.77 5.27 -6.50
C ARG A 153 -5.37 5.10 -5.12
N GLY A 154 -6.43 5.84 -4.83
CA GLY A 154 -7.34 5.54 -3.74
C GLY A 154 -8.26 4.40 -4.14
N TYR A 155 -8.72 3.64 -3.14
CA TYR A 155 -9.76 2.62 -3.29
C TYR A 155 -10.85 2.80 -2.23
N GLN A 156 -12.04 2.30 -2.54
CA GLN A 156 -13.12 2.11 -1.59
C GLN A 156 -13.31 0.61 -1.37
N SER A 157 -13.60 0.24 -0.13
CA SER A 157 -13.99 -1.11 0.25
C SER A 157 -14.90 -1.03 1.46
N TRP A 158 -15.89 -1.90 1.52
CA TRP A 158 -16.70 -2.12 2.71
C TRP A 158 -16.05 -3.20 3.58
N SER A 159 -16.45 -3.31 4.85
CA SER A 159 -15.78 -4.16 5.85
C SER A 159 -15.79 -5.66 5.51
N GLY A 160 -16.84 -6.14 4.85
CA GLY A 160 -16.95 -7.52 4.39
C GLY A 160 -16.37 -7.79 3.00
N HIS A 161 -15.69 -6.81 2.38
CA HIS A 161 -15.02 -7.04 1.11
C HIS A 161 -13.93 -8.11 1.26
N VAL A 162 -14.03 -9.17 0.45
CA VAL A 162 -13.07 -10.27 0.42
C VAL A 162 -12.04 -10.00 -0.67
N TRP A 163 -10.80 -9.79 -0.25
CA TRP A 163 -9.64 -9.71 -1.13
C TRP A 163 -9.24 -11.10 -1.59
N SER A 164 -8.72 -11.21 -2.81
CA SER A 164 -8.21 -12.46 -3.38
C SER A 164 -6.93 -12.92 -2.67
N GLY A 165 -6.67 -14.22 -2.68
CA GLY A 165 -5.40 -14.80 -2.22
C GLY A 165 -4.18 -14.22 -2.94
N GLU A 166 -4.34 -13.78 -4.20
CA GLU A 166 -3.27 -13.18 -5.00
C GLU A 166 -3.04 -11.69 -4.72
N ASP A 167 -3.96 -11.04 -3.99
CA ASP A 167 -3.85 -9.61 -3.72
C ASP A 167 -2.65 -9.36 -2.81
N THR A 168 -1.81 -8.41 -3.22
CA THR A 168 -0.55 -8.11 -2.55
C THR A 168 -0.69 -6.87 -1.67
N PHE A 169 -0.31 -7.02 -0.40
CA PHE A 169 -0.36 -5.97 0.61
C PHE A 169 1.03 -5.56 1.04
N VAL A 170 1.21 -4.28 1.28
CA VAL A 170 2.42 -3.68 1.82
C VAL A 170 2.22 -3.40 3.30
N PHE A 171 3.14 -3.90 4.12
CA PHE A 171 3.23 -3.67 5.55
C PHE A 171 4.58 -3.07 5.93
N VAL A 172 4.66 -2.54 7.15
CA VAL A 172 5.94 -2.20 7.78
C VAL A 172 6.45 -3.42 8.53
N SER A 173 7.73 -3.76 8.32
CA SER A 173 8.40 -4.76 9.14
C SER A 173 8.72 -4.15 10.51
N GLY A 174 8.17 -4.72 11.60
CA GLY A 174 8.36 -4.23 12.97
C GLY A 174 9.75 -4.46 13.55
N GLY A 175 10.79 -4.49 12.71
CA GLY A 175 12.13 -4.92 13.09
C GLY A 175 13.23 -4.13 12.41
N LEU A 176 13.40 -2.85 12.75
CA LEU A 176 14.77 -2.35 12.91
C LEU A 176 15.22 -2.80 14.30
N ARG A 177 15.66 -4.06 14.43
CA ARG A 177 16.40 -4.47 15.62
C ARG A 177 17.67 -3.63 15.67
N ARG A 178 17.64 -2.55 16.44
CA ARG A 178 18.88 -1.90 16.89
C ARG A 178 19.66 -2.98 17.63
N ARG A 179 20.89 -3.19 17.18
CA ARG A 179 21.85 -4.13 17.77
C ARG A 179 22.08 -3.79 19.24
#